data_AF-A0A1F6ZBL1-F1
#
_entry.id   AF-A0A1F6ZBL1-F1
#
_cell.length_a   1.000
_cell.length_b   1.000
_cell.length_c   1.000
_cell.angle_alpha   90.00
_cell.angle_beta   90.00
_cell.angle_gamma   90.00
#
_symmetry.space_group_name_H-M   'P 1'
#
loop_
_entity.id
_entity.type
_entity.pdbx_description
1 polymer ?
#
loop_
_entity_poly.entity_id
_entity_poly.type
_entity_poly.pdbx_seq_one_letter_code
_entity_poly.pdbx_strand_id
1 'polypeptide(L)'
;MLTIASHRVLAQDVPATSSAPVAVTSGLSADMIFLKRFSSVESQRLIRLYQDQFELYRQTDREFTTAQAEYLQLGTLASLESAVVSSRKMMLDRCDVLITYHELLATTLVDSLGVELQLKQATLGELQHSIDALKQIRLEISNIQDRYDVGTINATFETQLVPQLNSVAYKTLSQLVVADLQSLLDKTKQVYAELKTELEQRTATKLQLEERKRAYTEVDAAVRELETQLAAVTEQVKTAEAFNWNSYQQLVGKLEKVYGGLGQVLTYIEELERDGNE
;
A
#
# COMPACT_ATOMS: atom_id res chain seq x y z
N MET A 1 8.78 10.60 14.30
CA MET A 1 9.34 10.74 12.92
C MET A 1 8.76 9.64 12.02
N LEU A 2 7.66 9.95 11.31
CA LEU A 2 7.23 9.16 10.16
C LEU A 2 8.19 9.42 9.00
N THR A 3 8.99 8.42 8.63
CA THR A 3 9.74 8.43 7.37
C THR A 3 8.76 8.16 6.22
N ILE A 4 7.94 9.15 5.89
CA ILE A 4 7.33 9.21 4.56
C ILE A 4 8.49 9.57 3.63
N ALA A 5 8.85 8.60 2.78
CA ALA A 5 9.97 8.66 1.86
C ALA A 5 10.02 10.01 1.12
N SER A 6 10.97 10.85 1.55
CA SER A 6 11.45 11.97 0.77
C SER A 6 12.23 11.42 -0.42
N HIS A 7 11.57 11.12 -1.53
CA HIS A 7 12.25 11.05 -2.83
C HIS A 7 12.46 12.47 -3.35
N ARG A 8 13.56 13.04 -2.86
CA ARG A 8 14.18 14.25 -3.35
C ARG A 8 14.96 13.87 -4.62
N VAL A 9 14.35 13.96 -5.80
CA VAL A 9 15.13 14.07 -7.04
C VAL A 9 15.46 15.56 -7.19
N LEU A 10 16.68 15.90 -6.79
CA LEU A 10 17.27 17.21 -7.03
C LEU A 10 17.46 17.37 -8.54
N ALA A 11 16.84 18.40 -9.11
CA ALA A 11 17.23 18.93 -10.41
C ALA A 11 18.66 19.48 -10.30
N GLN A 12 19.57 18.94 -11.09
CA GLN A 12 20.83 19.57 -11.47
C GLN A 12 20.98 19.46 -12.99
N ASP A 13 21.02 20.61 -13.65
CA ASP A 13 21.34 20.79 -15.06
C ASP A 13 22.77 20.33 -15.37
N VAL A 14 22.97 19.45 -16.38
CA VAL A 14 24.21 19.27 -17.17
C VAL A 14 23.83 18.69 -18.57
N PRO A 15 24.51 19.07 -19.68
CA PRO A 15 23.88 19.25 -21.00
C PRO A 15 23.83 18.00 -21.91
N ALA A 16 23.14 18.16 -23.04
CA ALA A 16 22.93 17.16 -24.08
C ALA A 16 24.23 16.67 -24.76
N THR A 17 24.46 15.36 -24.72
CA THR A 17 25.12 14.61 -25.82
C THR A 17 24.58 13.18 -25.91
N SER A 18 24.31 12.80 -27.15
CA SER A 18 23.76 11.53 -27.63
C SER A 18 24.65 10.31 -27.39
N SER A 19 24.08 9.19 -26.91
CA SER A 19 24.15 7.86 -27.55
C SER A 19 23.34 6.83 -26.74
N ALA A 20 22.36 6.20 -27.38
CA ALA A 20 21.63 5.03 -26.86
C ALA A 20 22.37 3.74 -27.27
N PRO A 21 21.93 2.53 -26.83
CA PRO A 21 20.91 2.17 -25.84
C PRO A 21 21.46 1.22 -24.75
N VAL A 22 20.76 1.04 -23.62
CA VAL A 22 20.68 -0.21 -22.82
C VAL A 22 19.84 0.04 -21.55
N ALA A 23 19.15 -1.02 -21.14
CA ALA A 23 18.47 -1.27 -19.87
C ALA A 23 16.94 -1.07 -19.90
N VAL A 24 16.27 -2.20 -20.13
CA VAL A 24 14.90 -2.52 -19.71
C VAL A 24 14.72 -2.06 -18.26
N THR A 25 13.99 -0.97 -18.07
CA THR A 25 13.52 -0.55 -16.75
C THR A 25 12.27 -1.36 -16.41
N SER A 26 12.48 -2.46 -15.71
CA SER A 26 11.47 -3.17 -14.92
C SER A 26 11.02 -2.29 -13.73
N GLY A 27 10.33 -1.19 -14.05
CA GLY A 27 9.71 -0.27 -13.09
C GLY A 27 8.19 -0.18 -13.23
N LEU A 28 7.58 -1.02 -14.05
CA LEU A 28 6.14 -1.09 -14.25
C LEU A 28 5.58 -2.26 -13.44
N SER A 29 5.07 -2.05 -12.21
CA SER A 29 3.95 -2.87 -11.69
C SER A 29 3.43 -2.42 -10.32
N ALA A 30 4.28 -2.08 -9.35
CA ALA A 30 3.82 -1.86 -7.97
C ALA A 30 2.88 -0.65 -7.82
N ASP A 31 3.20 0.48 -8.46
CA ASP A 31 2.38 1.69 -8.41
C ASP A 31 1.08 1.60 -9.23
N MET A 32 1.05 0.77 -10.29
CA MET A 32 -0.15 0.60 -11.13
C MET A 32 -1.21 -0.31 -10.50
N ILE A 33 -0.82 -1.23 -9.62
CA ILE A 33 -1.75 -2.10 -8.89
C ILE A 33 -2.53 -1.29 -7.84
N PHE A 34 -1.91 -0.28 -7.22
CA PHE A 34 -2.59 0.58 -6.23
C PHE A 34 -3.61 1.54 -6.84
N LEU A 35 -3.33 2.13 -8.01
CA LEU A 35 -4.18 3.17 -8.59
C LEU A 35 -5.48 2.64 -9.21
N LYS A 36 -5.54 1.35 -9.58
CA LYS A 36 -6.75 0.73 -10.14
C LYS A 36 -7.82 0.39 -9.10
N ARG A 37 -7.47 0.45 -7.80
CA ARG A 37 -8.35 0.10 -6.66
C ARG A 37 -9.32 1.21 -6.27
N PHE A 38 -9.02 2.47 -6.62
CA PHE A 38 -9.81 3.64 -6.26
C PHE A 38 -10.79 4.03 -7.37
N SER A 39 -11.71 3.13 -7.70
CA SER A 39 -12.66 3.35 -8.79
C SER A 39 -13.98 3.99 -8.35
N SER A 40 -14.30 3.93 -7.05
CA SER A 40 -15.51 4.55 -6.51
C SER A 40 -15.39 6.08 -6.48
N VAL A 41 -16.52 6.75 -6.71
CA VAL A 41 -16.62 8.23 -6.65
C VAL A 41 -16.11 8.75 -5.30
N GLU A 42 -16.39 8.01 -4.23
CA GLU A 42 -15.95 8.33 -2.89
C GLU A 42 -14.43 8.20 -2.72
N SER A 43 -13.82 7.13 -3.24
CA SER A 43 -12.36 6.99 -3.23
C SER A 43 -11.66 8.12 -3.99
N GLN A 44 -12.20 8.53 -5.14
CA GLN A 44 -11.64 9.66 -5.90
C GLN A 44 -11.77 10.99 -5.16
N ARG A 45 -12.90 11.20 -4.46
CA ARG A 45 -13.10 12.35 -3.58
C ARG A 45 -12.06 12.38 -2.45
N LEU A 46 -11.87 11.25 -1.78
CA LEU A 46 -10.90 11.11 -0.68
C LEU A 46 -9.45 11.29 -1.14
N ILE A 47 -9.09 10.81 -2.34
CA ILE A 47 -7.75 11.04 -2.91
C ILE A 47 -7.47 12.53 -3.10
N ARG A 48 -8.42 13.27 -3.70
CA ARG A 48 -8.26 14.72 -3.90
C ARG A 48 -8.14 15.44 -2.56
N LEU A 49 -9.02 15.11 -1.61
CA LEU A 49 -8.98 15.67 -0.27
C LEU A 49 -7.63 15.41 0.42
N TYR A 50 -7.13 14.18 0.32
CA TYR A 50 -5.82 13.82 0.87
C TYR A 50 -4.69 14.63 0.23
N GLN A 51 -4.70 14.80 -1.09
CA GLN A 51 -3.69 15.59 -1.81
C GLN A 51 -3.69 17.05 -1.36
N ASP A 52 -4.87 17.68 -1.32
CA ASP A 52 -5.03 19.07 -0.89
C ASP A 52 -4.57 19.27 0.56
N GLN A 53 -4.98 18.37 1.47
CA GLN A 53 -4.58 18.41 2.87
C GLN A 53 -3.08 18.16 3.06
N PHE A 54 -2.48 17.28 2.26
CA PHE A 54 -1.06 16.98 2.34
C PHE A 54 -0.22 18.18 1.88
N GLU A 55 -0.66 18.89 0.84
CA GLU A 55 -0.01 20.13 0.41
C GLU A 55 -0.10 21.21 1.51
N LEU A 56 -1.27 21.36 2.13
CA LEU A 56 -1.46 22.28 3.26
C LEU A 56 -0.55 21.93 4.44
N TYR A 57 -0.50 20.66 4.83
CA TYR A 57 0.39 20.19 5.89
C TYR A 57 1.87 20.47 5.56
N ARG A 58 2.30 20.25 4.31
CA ARG A 58 3.67 20.56 3.88
C ARG A 58 3.99 22.05 3.93
N GLN A 59 2.98 22.92 3.79
CA GLN A 59 3.17 24.35 3.97
C GLN A 59 3.32 24.68 5.45
N THR A 60 2.42 24.16 6.31
CA THR A 60 2.41 24.49 7.73
C THR A 60 3.55 23.86 8.52
N ASP A 61 4.09 22.73 8.08
CA ASP A 61 5.34 22.14 8.57
C ASP A 61 6.55 23.05 8.32
N ARG A 62 6.61 23.72 7.16
CA ARG A 62 7.65 24.72 6.87
C ARG A 62 7.49 25.96 7.74
N GLU A 63 6.26 26.46 7.88
CA GLU A 63 5.95 27.61 8.73
C GLU A 63 6.32 27.33 10.20
N PHE A 64 5.98 26.15 10.71
CA PHE A 64 6.38 25.66 12.03
C PHE A 64 7.90 25.61 12.18
N THR A 65 8.61 25.02 11.22
CA THR A 65 10.07 24.92 11.26
C THR A 65 10.73 26.29 11.33
N THR A 66 10.22 27.26 10.55
CA THR A 66 10.70 28.65 10.59
C THR A 66 10.40 29.30 11.93
N ALA A 67 9.17 29.23 12.42
CA ALA A 67 8.78 29.84 13.69
C ALA A 67 9.54 29.24 14.89
N GLN A 68 9.81 27.93 14.86
CA GLN A 68 10.64 27.26 15.86
C GLN A 68 12.09 27.77 15.83
N ALA A 69 12.67 27.92 14.63
CA ALA A 69 14.02 28.46 14.48
C ALA A 69 14.12 29.92 14.97
N GLU A 70 13.13 30.76 14.63
CA GLU A 70 13.04 32.15 15.12
C GLU A 70 12.91 32.21 16.63
N TYR A 71 12.11 31.34 17.24
CA TYR A 71 12.02 31.25 18.70
C TYR A 71 13.35 30.89 19.34
N LEU A 72 14.07 29.90 18.79
CA LEU A 72 15.37 29.49 19.31
C LEU A 72 16.45 30.56 19.17
N GLN A 73 16.35 31.42 18.15
CA GLN A 73 17.30 32.53 17.93
C GLN A 73 16.98 33.76 18.78
N LEU A 74 15.70 34.18 18.82
CA LEU A 74 15.30 35.45 19.43
C LEU A 74 14.91 35.31 20.90
N GLY A 75 14.32 34.17 21.29
CA GLY A 75 13.90 33.90 22.67
C GLY A 75 12.84 34.87 23.24
N THR A 76 12.10 35.57 22.39
CA THR A 76 11.09 36.56 22.81
C THR A 76 9.73 35.94 23.05
N LEU A 77 8.85 36.63 23.80
CA LEU A 77 7.46 36.19 24.00
C LEU A 77 6.69 36.15 22.67
N ALA A 78 6.92 37.09 21.76
CA ALA A 78 6.29 37.11 20.45
C ALA A 78 6.72 35.91 19.58
N SER A 79 8.02 35.57 19.58
CA SER A 79 8.50 34.39 18.84
C SER A 79 8.05 33.07 19.48
N LEU A 80 7.88 33.04 20.81
CA LEU A 80 7.25 31.91 21.51
C LEU A 80 5.79 31.71 21.09
N GLU A 81 4.99 32.77 21.09
CA GLU A 81 3.58 32.71 20.70
C GLU A 81 3.42 32.27 19.23
N SER A 82 4.25 32.81 18.33
CA SER A 82 4.32 32.38 16.93
C SER A 82 4.64 30.88 16.78
N ALA A 83 5.62 30.38 17.56
CA ALA A 83 5.97 28.97 17.56
C ALA A 83 4.83 28.07 18.08
N VAL A 84 4.09 28.50 19.11
CA VAL A 84 2.93 27.75 19.63
C VAL A 84 1.80 27.70 18.60
N VAL A 85 1.46 28.85 17.99
CA VAL A 85 0.39 28.94 16.98
C VAL A 85 0.71 28.09 15.76
N SER A 86 1.94 28.16 15.25
CA SER A 86 2.38 27.36 14.08
C SER A 86 2.44 25.87 14.41
N SER A 87 2.92 25.48 15.60
CA SER A 87 2.91 24.08 16.06
C SER A 87 1.50 23.51 16.08
N ARG A 88 0.54 24.25 16.67
CA ARG A 88 -0.86 23.83 16.73
C ARG A 88 -1.44 23.64 15.33
N LYS A 89 -1.20 24.59 14.41
CA LYS A 89 -1.69 24.53 13.03
C LYS A 89 -1.14 23.29 12.31
N MET A 90 0.17 23.08 12.35
CA MET A 90 0.82 21.90 11.77
C MET A 90 0.26 20.58 12.34
N MET A 91 0.07 20.51 13.66
CA MET A 91 -0.47 19.31 14.31
C MET A 91 -1.92 19.01 13.89
N LEU A 92 -2.75 20.05 13.71
CA LEU A 92 -4.12 19.89 13.19
C LEU A 92 -4.11 19.36 11.75
N ASP A 93 -3.34 19.99 10.87
CA ASP A 93 -3.25 19.58 9.46
C ASP A 93 -2.71 18.15 9.33
N ARG A 94 -1.74 17.77 10.17
CA ARG A 94 -1.24 16.39 10.26
C ARG A 94 -2.35 15.40 10.61
N CYS A 95 -3.22 15.74 11.57
CA CYS A 95 -4.34 14.89 11.92
C CYS A 95 -5.33 14.76 10.77
N ASP A 96 -5.65 15.86 10.09
CA ASP A 96 -6.58 15.86 8.95
C ASP A 96 -6.08 14.96 7.81
N VAL A 97 -4.79 15.05 7.46
CA VAL A 97 -4.15 14.14 6.48
C VAL A 97 -4.27 12.67 6.90
N LEU A 98 -3.97 12.37 8.16
CA LEU A 98 -3.97 10.99 8.66
C LEU A 98 -5.37 10.40 8.77
N ILE A 99 -6.38 11.22 9.12
CA ILE A 99 -7.80 10.81 9.12
C ILE A 99 -8.20 10.40 7.71
N THR A 100 -7.98 11.27 6.72
CA THR A 100 -8.33 11.00 5.33
C THR A 100 -7.59 9.77 4.79
N TYR A 101 -6.32 9.59 5.16
CA TYR A 101 -5.56 8.40 4.79
C TYR A 101 -6.18 7.10 5.33
N HIS A 102 -6.61 7.07 6.59
CA HIS A 102 -7.25 5.89 7.17
C HIS A 102 -8.66 5.66 6.59
N GLU A 103 -9.41 6.73 6.29
CA GLU A 103 -10.70 6.64 5.58
C GLU A 103 -10.55 6.06 4.17
N LEU A 104 -9.47 6.44 3.47
CA LEU A 104 -9.13 5.91 2.15
C LEU A 104 -8.78 4.42 2.22
N LEU A 105 -8.01 4.00 3.22
CA LEU A 105 -7.71 2.59 3.48
C LEU A 105 -8.98 1.78 3.79
N ALA A 106 -9.86 2.32 4.64
CA ALA A 106 -11.13 1.68 4.97
C ALA A 106 -12.02 1.51 3.74
N THR A 107 -12.17 2.56 2.92
CA THR A 107 -12.96 2.52 1.68
C THR A 107 -12.41 1.47 0.72
N THR A 108 -11.09 1.42 0.55
CA THR A 108 -10.44 0.44 -0.33
C THR A 108 -10.60 -0.99 0.17
N LEU A 109 -10.50 -1.18 1.48
CA LEU A 109 -10.72 -2.48 2.10
C LEU A 109 -12.17 -2.93 1.90
N VAL A 110 -13.15 -2.04 2.03
CA VAL A 110 -14.57 -2.31 1.73
C VAL A 110 -14.76 -2.73 0.28
N ASP A 111 -14.13 -2.04 -0.67
CA ASP A 111 -14.28 -2.33 -2.10
C ASP A 111 -13.49 -3.60 -2.54
N SER A 112 -12.52 -4.04 -1.72
CA SER A 112 -11.71 -5.23 -2.05
C SER A 112 -12.49 -6.55 -2.03
N LEU A 113 -12.24 -7.37 -3.05
CA LEU A 113 -12.71 -8.74 -3.18
C LEU A 113 -11.59 -9.71 -2.78
N GLY A 114 -11.93 -10.82 -2.14
CA GLY A 114 -10.95 -11.87 -1.80
C GLY A 114 -10.32 -11.77 -0.41
N VAL A 115 -10.59 -10.70 0.35
CA VAL A 115 -10.28 -10.65 1.79
C VAL A 115 -11.35 -11.43 2.56
N GLU A 116 -10.92 -12.30 3.47
CA GLU A 116 -11.84 -13.03 4.37
C GLU A 116 -12.71 -12.05 5.16
N LEU A 117 -14.03 -12.29 5.19
CA LEU A 117 -15.00 -11.36 5.77
C LEU A 117 -14.71 -11.02 7.24
N GLN A 118 -14.34 -12.02 8.05
CA GLN A 118 -14.04 -11.81 9.47
C GLN A 118 -12.81 -10.92 9.66
N LEU A 119 -11.73 -11.20 8.90
CA LEU A 119 -10.50 -10.41 8.92
C LEU A 119 -10.76 -8.97 8.46
N LYS A 120 -11.54 -8.81 7.40
CA LYS A 120 -11.97 -7.52 6.87
C LYS A 120 -12.74 -6.71 7.90
N GLN A 121 -13.71 -7.30 8.58
CA GLN A 121 -14.48 -6.63 9.64
C GLN A 121 -13.62 -6.22 10.83
N ALA A 122 -12.71 -7.10 11.27
CA ALA A 122 -11.78 -6.79 12.36
C ALA A 122 -10.89 -5.59 12.02
N THR A 123 -10.28 -5.57 10.83
CA THR A 123 -9.41 -4.48 10.40
C THR A 123 -10.17 -3.19 10.11
N LEU A 124 -11.42 -3.24 9.63
CA LEU A 124 -12.28 -2.06 9.54
C LEU A 124 -12.58 -1.48 10.93
N GLY A 125 -12.78 -2.32 11.95
CA GLY A 125 -12.93 -1.87 13.33
C GLY A 125 -11.67 -1.18 13.87
N GLU A 126 -10.49 -1.74 13.58
CA GLU A 126 -9.20 -1.13 13.94
C GLU A 126 -8.98 0.22 13.23
N LEU A 127 -9.33 0.34 11.94
CA LEU A 127 -9.27 1.59 11.17
C LEU A 127 -10.21 2.65 11.76
N GLN A 128 -11.45 2.27 12.08
CA GLN A 128 -12.41 3.17 12.71
C GLN A 128 -11.91 3.68 14.05
N HIS A 129 -11.35 2.79 14.88
CA HIS A 129 -10.77 3.17 16.17
C HIS A 129 -9.60 4.14 16.00
N SER A 130 -8.73 3.92 15.02
CA SER A 130 -7.63 4.85 14.66
C SER A 130 -8.15 6.22 14.22
N ILE A 131 -9.20 6.26 13.41
CA ILE A 131 -9.85 7.52 12.98
C ILE A 131 -10.44 8.27 14.17
N ASP A 132 -11.12 7.58 15.09
CA ASP A 132 -11.72 8.20 16.27
C ASP A 132 -10.66 8.72 17.24
N ALA A 133 -9.56 7.99 17.42
CA ALA A 133 -8.41 8.45 18.20
C ALA A 133 -7.75 9.70 17.58
N LEU A 134 -7.63 9.75 16.25
CA LEU A 134 -7.15 10.94 15.53
C LEU A 134 -8.10 12.13 15.68
N LYS A 135 -9.42 11.92 15.64
CA LYS A 135 -10.42 12.97 15.86
C LYS A 135 -10.36 13.49 17.29
N GLN A 136 -10.15 12.62 18.27
CA GLN A 136 -10.01 12.99 19.68
C GLN A 136 -8.75 13.82 19.92
N ILE A 137 -7.59 13.38 19.43
CA ILE A 137 -6.35 14.16 19.61
C ILE A 137 -6.41 15.50 18.86
N ARG A 138 -7.08 15.55 17.70
CA ARG A 138 -7.34 16.80 16.97
C ARG A 138 -8.18 17.79 17.80
N LEU A 139 -9.17 17.31 18.53
CA LEU A 139 -9.96 18.13 19.46
C LEU A 139 -9.09 18.66 20.60
N GLU A 140 -8.22 17.81 21.17
CA GLU A 140 -7.27 18.21 22.21
C GLU A 140 -6.27 19.26 21.71
N ILE A 141 -5.74 19.10 20.49
CA ILE A 141 -4.87 20.09 19.84
C ILE A 141 -5.56 21.44 19.68
N SER A 142 -6.87 21.44 19.36
CA SER A 142 -7.65 22.67 19.19
C SER A 142 -7.76 23.48 20.48
N ASN A 143 -7.59 22.83 21.64
CA ASN A 143 -7.68 23.44 22.97
C ASN A 143 -6.31 23.85 23.55
N ILE A 144 -5.21 23.61 22.84
CA ILE A 144 -3.86 24.01 23.26
C ILE A 144 -3.79 25.53 23.44
N GLN A 145 -3.33 25.96 24.61
CA GLN A 145 -3.11 27.38 24.92
C GLN A 145 -1.63 27.71 25.10
N ASP A 146 -0.80 26.77 25.51
CA ASP A 146 0.61 27.01 25.79
C ASP A 146 1.57 25.98 25.19
N ARG A 147 2.88 26.25 25.35
CA ARG A 147 3.96 25.40 24.83
C ARG A 147 4.07 24.05 25.53
N TYR A 148 3.71 23.96 26.81
CA TYR A 148 3.80 22.70 27.56
C TYR A 148 2.74 21.72 27.07
N ASP A 149 1.54 22.22 26.76
CA ASP A 149 0.46 21.45 26.14
C ASP A 149 0.88 20.91 24.77
N VAL A 150 1.50 21.74 23.92
CA VAL A 150 2.06 21.31 22.62
C VAL A 150 3.03 20.14 22.80
N GLY A 151 3.98 20.25 23.72
CA GLY A 151 4.97 19.22 23.97
C GLY A 151 4.35 17.92 24.47
N THR A 152 3.37 18.02 25.38
CA THR A 152 2.68 16.86 25.98
C THR A 152 1.85 16.12 24.94
N ILE A 153 1.01 16.83 24.18
CA ILE A 153 0.16 16.21 23.16
C ILE A 153 1.01 15.61 22.04
N ASN A 154 2.08 16.29 21.62
CA ASN A 154 2.97 15.72 20.61
C ASN A 154 3.68 14.45 21.11
N ALA A 155 4.09 14.41 22.38
CA ALA A 155 4.68 13.20 22.97
C ALA A 155 3.66 12.04 23.00
N THR A 156 2.42 12.30 23.42
CA THR A 156 1.34 11.31 23.40
C THR A 156 1.09 10.81 21.98
N PHE A 157 0.99 11.73 21.01
CA PHE A 157 0.79 11.39 19.60
C PHE A 157 1.90 10.47 19.08
N GLU A 158 3.17 10.83 19.25
CA GLU A 158 4.30 10.07 18.70
C GLU A 158 4.51 8.72 19.40
N THR A 159 4.24 8.63 20.71
CA THR A 159 4.54 7.42 21.49
C THR A 159 3.39 6.42 21.52
N GLN A 160 2.14 6.89 21.51
CA GLN A 160 0.96 6.04 21.65
C GLN A 160 0.24 5.84 20.32
N LEU A 161 -0.02 6.93 19.60
CA LEU A 161 -0.88 6.88 18.42
C LEU A 161 -0.13 6.43 17.17
N VAL A 162 1.05 6.99 16.89
CA VAL A 162 1.83 6.64 15.68
C VAL A 162 2.09 5.13 15.52
N PRO A 163 2.49 4.36 16.56
CA PRO A 163 2.68 2.92 16.43
C PRO A 163 1.39 2.18 16.03
N GLN A 164 0.26 2.55 16.62
CA GLN A 164 -1.04 1.98 16.31
C GLN A 164 -1.46 2.30 14.87
N LEU A 165 -1.40 3.57 14.46
CA LEU A 165 -1.75 4.01 13.11
C LEU A 165 -0.93 3.25 12.05
N ASN A 166 0.39 3.16 12.26
CA ASN A 166 1.28 2.44 11.36
C ASN A 166 0.91 0.95 11.27
N SER A 167 0.65 0.30 12.42
CA SER A 167 0.30 -1.12 12.44
C SER A 167 -0.96 -1.41 11.66
N VAL A 168 -2.02 -0.63 11.90
CA VAL A 168 -3.30 -0.80 11.21
C VAL A 168 -3.16 -0.50 9.71
N ALA A 169 -2.41 0.54 9.35
CA ALA A 169 -2.15 0.89 7.96
C ALA A 169 -1.41 -0.23 7.21
N TYR A 170 -0.29 -0.71 7.75
CA TYR A 170 0.48 -1.79 7.12
C TYR A 170 -0.28 -3.10 7.04
N LYS A 171 -1.03 -3.46 8.10
CA LYS A 171 -1.91 -4.63 8.10
C LYS A 171 -2.94 -4.54 6.98
N THR A 172 -3.60 -3.38 6.84
CA THR A 172 -4.59 -3.14 5.79
C THR A 172 -3.96 -3.27 4.40
N LEU A 173 -2.80 -2.63 4.18
CA LEU A 173 -2.07 -2.73 2.92
C LEU A 173 -1.69 -4.18 2.59
N SER A 174 -1.19 -4.94 3.56
CA SER A 174 -0.87 -6.36 3.38
C SER A 174 -2.09 -7.18 2.97
N GLN A 175 -3.24 -6.99 3.62
CA GLN A 175 -4.48 -7.68 3.25
C GLN A 175 -4.89 -7.38 1.81
N LEU A 176 -4.81 -6.12 1.40
CA LEU A 176 -5.18 -5.72 0.05
C LEU A 176 -4.27 -6.33 -1.02
N VAL A 177 -2.95 -6.38 -0.80
CA VAL A 177 -2.02 -6.98 -1.77
C VAL A 177 -2.21 -8.50 -1.85
N VAL A 178 -2.42 -9.17 -0.71
CA VAL A 178 -2.72 -10.61 -0.68
C VAL A 178 -4.01 -10.92 -1.45
N ALA A 179 -5.06 -10.13 -1.23
CA ALA A 179 -6.34 -10.32 -1.91
C ALA A 179 -6.25 -10.13 -3.44
N ASP A 180 -5.48 -9.15 -3.89
CA ASP A 180 -5.25 -8.93 -5.32
C ASP A 180 -4.52 -10.11 -5.97
N LEU A 181 -3.48 -10.64 -5.32
CA LEU A 181 -2.75 -11.79 -5.83
C LEU A 181 -3.60 -13.06 -5.80
N GLN A 182 -4.45 -13.23 -4.79
CA GLN A 182 -5.43 -14.32 -4.75
C GLN A 182 -6.42 -14.21 -5.92
N SER A 183 -6.98 -13.03 -6.15
CA SER A 183 -7.89 -12.77 -7.27
C SER A 183 -7.23 -13.03 -8.63
N LEU A 184 -5.96 -12.66 -8.79
CA LEU A 184 -5.21 -12.94 -10.00
C LEU A 184 -4.96 -14.44 -10.17
N LEU A 185 -4.54 -15.15 -9.12
CA LEU A 185 -4.34 -16.60 -9.15
C LEU A 185 -5.63 -17.33 -9.50
N ASP A 186 -6.76 -16.96 -8.89
CA ASP A 186 -8.06 -17.58 -9.15
C ASP A 186 -8.49 -17.39 -10.62
N LYS A 187 -8.28 -16.20 -11.19
CA LYS A 187 -8.52 -15.94 -12.62
C LYS A 187 -7.60 -16.75 -13.52
N THR A 188 -6.31 -16.81 -13.20
CA THR A 188 -5.34 -17.62 -13.96
C THR A 188 -5.74 -19.10 -13.97
N LYS A 189 -6.18 -19.62 -12.81
CA LYS A 189 -6.69 -21.00 -12.71
C LYS A 189 -7.94 -21.22 -13.55
N GLN A 190 -8.85 -20.25 -13.57
CA GLN A 190 -10.04 -20.32 -14.41
C GLN A 190 -9.67 -20.39 -15.90
N VAL A 191 -8.82 -19.47 -16.38
CA VAL A 191 -8.34 -19.47 -17.78
C VAL A 191 -7.66 -20.79 -18.12
N TYR A 192 -6.80 -21.30 -17.23
CA TYR A 192 -6.14 -22.58 -17.43
C TYR A 192 -7.12 -23.75 -17.52
N ALA A 193 -8.14 -23.79 -16.67
CA ALA A 193 -9.16 -24.84 -16.69
C ALA A 193 -10.02 -24.80 -17.96
N GLU A 194 -10.37 -23.59 -18.44
CA GLU A 194 -11.07 -23.38 -19.70
C GLU A 194 -10.23 -23.87 -20.89
N LEU A 195 -8.96 -23.45 -20.97
CA LEU A 195 -8.02 -23.88 -22.00
C LEU A 195 -7.82 -25.40 -22.01
N LYS A 196 -7.67 -26.02 -20.84
CA LYS A 196 -7.53 -27.47 -20.72
C LYS A 196 -8.75 -28.20 -21.30
N THR A 197 -9.94 -27.73 -20.97
CA THR A 197 -11.21 -28.28 -21.49
C THR A 197 -11.29 -28.14 -23.01
N GLU A 198 -10.87 -27.01 -23.56
CA GLU A 198 -10.85 -26.77 -25.00
C GLU A 198 -9.84 -27.68 -25.73
N LEU A 199 -8.62 -27.80 -25.21
CA LEU A 199 -7.57 -28.61 -25.82
C LEU A 199 -7.88 -30.11 -25.75
N GLU A 200 -8.60 -30.57 -24.73
CA GLU A 200 -9.10 -31.96 -24.62
C GLU A 200 -10.14 -32.30 -25.71
N GLN A 201 -10.88 -31.31 -26.21
CA GLN A 201 -11.87 -31.49 -27.28
C GLN A 201 -11.24 -31.48 -28.69
N ARG A 202 -10.00 -31.00 -28.83
CA ARG A 202 -9.30 -30.95 -30.12
C ARG A 202 -8.69 -32.31 -30.47
N THR A 203 -8.84 -32.74 -31.73
CA THR A 203 -8.15 -33.92 -32.24
C THR A 203 -6.63 -33.72 -32.22
N ALA A 204 -5.90 -34.63 -31.58
CA ALA A 204 -4.46 -34.56 -31.43
C ALA A 204 -3.80 -35.91 -31.71
N THR A 205 -2.55 -35.87 -32.18
CA THR A 205 -1.71 -37.07 -32.32
C THR A 205 -1.31 -37.61 -30.95
N LYS A 206 -0.89 -38.88 -30.87
CA LYS A 206 -0.39 -39.48 -29.61
C LYS A 206 0.79 -38.71 -29.01
N LEU A 207 1.66 -38.15 -29.85
CA LEU A 207 2.81 -37.35 -29.41
C LEU A 207 2.35 -36.05 -28.75
N GLN A 208 1.45 -35.31 -29.41
CA GLN A 208 0.88 -34.07 -28.88
C GLN A 208 0.10 -34.30 -27.57
N LEU A 209 -0.58 -35.44 -27.42
CA LEU A 209 -1.26 -35.79 -26.17
C LEU A 209 -0.27 -36.00 -25.01
N GLU A 210 0.86 -36.65 -25.24
CA GLU A 210 1.90 -36.84 -24.21
C GLU A 210 2.63 -35.53 -23.87
N GLU A 211 2.87 -34.66 -24.86
CA GLU A 211 3.45 -33.33 -24.65
C GLU A 211 2.50 -32.45 -23.82
N ARG A 212 1.22 -32.37 -24.19
CA ARG A 212 0.19 -31.66 -23.42
C ARG A 212 0.09 -32.16 -21.99
N LYS A 213 0.12 -33.49 -21.78
CA LYS A 213 0.06 -34.08 -20.44
C LYS A 213 1.24 -33.65 -19.56
N ARG A 214 2.45 -33.59 -20.12
CA ARG A 214 3.64 -33.09 -19.40
C ARG A 214 3.50 -31.62 -19.06
N ALA A 215 3.11 -30.80 -20.03
CA ALA A 215 2.88 -29.37 -19.82
C ALA A 215 1.79 -29.12 -18.75
N TYR A 216 0.69 -29.87 -18.75
CA TYR A 216 -0.32 -29.78 -17.70
C TYR A 216 0.23 -30.12 -16.32
N THR A 217 1.08 -31.15 -16.22
CA THR A 217 1.70 -31.54 -14.95
C THR A 217 2.60 -30.43 -14.41
N GLU A 218 3.34 -29.74 -15.29
CA GLU A 218 4.20 -28.62 -14.92
C GLU A 218 3.39 -27.40 -14.46
N VAL A 219 2.33 -27.04 -15.19
CA VAL A 219 1.43 -25.94 -14.81
C VAL A 219 0.72 -26.25 -13.50
N ASP A 220 0.19 -27.46 -13.32
CA ASP A 220 -0.47 -27.90 -12.09
C ASP A 220 0.50 -27.83 -10.88
N ALA A 221 1.77 -28.21 -11.07
CA ALA A 221 2.78 -28.12 -10.02
C ALA A 221 3.09 -26.67 -9.66
N ALA A 222 3.28 -25.80 -10.66
CA ALA A 222 3.54 -24.37 -10.45
C ALA A 222 2.37 -23.66 -9.74
N VAL A 223 1.13 -23.95 -10.14
CA VAL A 223 -0.08 -23.40 -9.49
C VAL A 223 -0.16 -23.84 -8.02
N ARG A 224 0.09 -25.12 -7.71
CA ARG A 224 0.06 -25.62 -6.31
C ARG A 224 1.12 -24.99 -5.43
N GLU A 225 2.31 -24.75 -5.97
CA GLU A 225 3.38 -24.05 -5.26
C GLU A 225 2.96 -22.61 -4.93
N LEU A 226 2.37 -21.90 -5.89
CA LEU A 226 1.84 -20.54 -5.68
C LEU A 226 0.73 -20.51 -4.63
N GLU A 227 -0.20 -21.46 -4.66
CA GLU A 227 -1.24 -21.60 -3.63
C GLU A 227 -0.64 -21.78 -2.24
N THR A 228 0.38 -22.63 -2.11
CA THR A 228 1.07 -22.89 -0.84
C THR A 228 1.78 -21.64 -0.32
N GLN A 229 2.49 -20.93 -1.19
CA GLN A 229 3.18 -19.68 -0.84
C GLN A 229 2.19 -18.58 -0.43
N LEU A 230 1.10 -18.42 -1.18
CA LEU A 230 0.09 -17.40 -0.91
C LEU A 230 -0.70 -17.71 0.37
N ALA A 231 -1.02 -18.98 0.64
CA ALA A 231 -1.63 -19.41 1.89
C ALA A 231 -0.73 -19.10 3.11
N ALA A 232 0.58 -19.36 2.99
CA ALA A 232 1.54 -19.05 4.06
C ALA A 232 1.64 -17.55 4.35
N VAL A 233 1.62 -16.70 3.31
CA VAL A 233 1.62 -15.23 3.51
C VAL A 233 0.28 -14.76 4.09
N THR A 234 -0.84 -15.33 3.63
CA THR A 234 -2.17 -15.01 4.15
C THR A 234 -2.25 -15.31 5.65
N GLU A 235 -1.74 -16.46 6.09
CA GLU A 235 -1.72 -16.85 7.50
C GLU A 235 -0.84 -15.91 8.34
N GLN A 236 0.29 -15.46 7.80
CA GLN A 236 1.13 -14.45 8.44
C GLN A 236 0.36 -13.14 8.67
N VAL A 237 -0.49 -12.73 7.72
CA VAL A 237 -1.32 -11.51 7.86
C VAL A 237 -2.42 -11.68 8.91
N LYS A 238 -2.98 -12.88 9.06
CA LYS A 238 -4.02 -13.16 10.05
C LYS A 238 -3.48 -13.19 11.48
N THR A 239 -2.30 -13.76 11.67
CA THR A 239 -1.77 -14.10 13.00
C THR A 239 -0.85 -13.04 13.60
N ALA A 240 -0.35 -12.10 12.80
CA ALA A 240 0.56 -11.07 13.30
C ALA A 240 -0.16 -10.06 14.20
N GLU A 241 0.28 -9.97 15.45
CA GLU A 241 -0.26 -9.04 16.46
C GLU A 241 0.05 -7.57 16.13
N ALA A 242 1.20 -7.29 15.51
CA ALA A 242 1.59 -5.96 15.10
C ALA A 242 2.30 -5.98 13.74
N PHE A 243 1.83 -5.13 12.84
CA PHE A 243 2.51 -4.85 11.58
C PHE A 243 3.39 -3.60 11.75
N ASN A 244 4.56 -3.63 11.15
CA ASN A 244 5.41 -2.46 11.02
C ASN A 244 6.02 -2.46 9.62
N TRP A 245 6.77 -1.41 9.30
CA TRP A 245 7.41 -1.28 8.00
C TRP A 245 8.26 -2.50 7.63
N ASN A 246 9.02 -3.06 8.57
CA ASN A 246 9.89 -4.21 8.29
C ASN A 246 9.07 -5.47 8.00
N SER A 247 8.02 -5.73 8.79
CA SER A 247 7.09 -6.84 8.54
C SER A 247 6.41 -6.70 7.18
N TYR A 248 6.01 -5.48 6.82
CA TYR A 248 5.42 -5.17 5.52
C TYR A 248 6.41 -5.42 4.37
N GLN A 249 7.65 -4.92 4.46
CA GLN A 249 8.69 -5.12 3.45
C GLN A 249 9.04 -6.60 3.25
N GLN A 250 9.16 -7.36 4.35
CA GLN A 250 9.39 -8.81 4.27
C GLN A 250 8.24 -9.53 3.56
N LEU A 251 6.99 -9.13 3.84
CA LEU A 251 5.81 -9.67 3.19
C LEU A 251 5.79 -9.31 1.70
N VAL A 252 6.10 -8.06 1.33
CA VAL A 252 6.21 -7.64 -0.08
C VAL A 252 7.25 -8.50 -0.81
N GLY A 253 8.43 -8.72 -0.24
CA GLY A 253 9.45 -9.58 -0.86
C GLY A 253 9.02 -11.03 -1.03
N LYS A 254 8.13 -11.56 -0.18
CA LYS A 254 7.49 -12.88 -0.39
C LYS A 254 6.47 -12.83 -1.53
N LEU A 255 5.66 -11.77 -1.58
CA LEU A 255 4.64 -11.59 -2.60
C LEU A 255 5.22 -11.32 -3.99
N GLU A 256 6.39 -10.70 -4.10
CA GLU A 256 7.12 -10.56 -5.36
C GLU A 256 7.47 -11.92 -5.98
N LYS A 257 7.77 -12.92 -5.15
CA LYS A 257 8.00 -14.30 -5.64
C LYS A 257 6.72 -14.91 -6.19
N VAL A 258 5.60 -14.73 -5.48
CA VAL A 258 4.28 -15.19 -5.93
C VAL A 258 3.90 -14.51 -7.25
N TYR A 259 4.12 -13.20 -7.35
CA TYR A 259 3.89 -12.44 -8.58
C TYR A 259 4.76 -12.93 -9.75
N GLY A 260 6.05 -13.17 -9.51
CA GLY A 260 6.95 -13.72 -10.53
C GLY A 260 6.51 -15.11 -11.01
N GLY A 261 6.12 -15.99 -10.10
CA GLY A 261 5.63 -17.31 -10.47
C GLY A 261 4.26 -17.29 -11.17
N LEU A 262 3.38 -16.33 -10.83
CA LEU A 262 2.15 -16.09 -11.61
C LEU A 262 2.46 -15.69 -13.05
N GLY A 263 3.47 -14.83 -13.26
CA GLY A 263 3.94 -14.48 -14.60
C GLY A 263 4.43 -15.71 -15.38
N GLN A 264 5.19 -16.59 -14.73
CA GLN A 264 5.66 -17.83 -15.33
C GLN A 264 4.50 -18.79 -15.70
N VAL A 265 3.51 -18.94 -14.82
CA VAL A 265 2.30 -19.75 -15.12
C VAL A 265 1.54 -19.19 -16.32
N LEU A 266 1.40 -17.86 -16.42
CA LEU A 266 0.76 -17.24 -17.59
C LEU A 266 1.54 -17.50 -18.87
N THR A 267 2.88 -17.43 -18.85
CA THR A 267 3.70 -17.81 -20.01
C THR A 267 3.47 -19.27 -20.41
N TYR A 268 3.38 -20.20 -19.46
CA TYR A 268 3.07 -21.60 -19.78
C TYR A 268 1.67 -21.78 -20.38
N ILE A 269 0.69 -21.00 -19.93
CA ILE A 269 -0.67 -21.01 -20.51
C ILE A 269 -0.63 -20.47 -21.94
N GLU A 270 0.10 -19.39 -22.20
CA GLU A 270 0.27 -18.82 -23.55
C GLU A 270 0.97 -19.79 -24.51
N GLU A 271 1.99 -20.53 -24.02
CA GLU A 271 2.66 -21.58 -24.79
C GLU A 271 1.68 -22.72 -25.14
N LEU A 272 0.90 -23.19 -24.16
CA LEU A 272 -0.13 -24.21 -24.38
C LEU A 272 -1.21 -23.78 -25.38
N GLU A 273 -1.59 -22.50 -25.37
CA GLU A 273 -2.55 -21.95 -26.34
C GLU A 273 -1.97 -21.93 -27.76
N ARG A 274 -0.71 -21.49 -27.91
CA ARG A 274 -0.02 -21.46 -29.22
C ARG A 274 0.15 -22.86 -29.81
N ASP A 275 0.65 -23.80 -29.03
CA ASP A 275 0.81 -25.21 -29.43
C ASP A 275 -0.54 -25.90 -29.70
N GLY A 276 -1.64 -25.32 -29.20
CA GLY A 276 -3.00 -25.78 -29.47
C GLY A 276 -3.52 -25.39 -30.86
N ASN A 277 -3.03 -24.29 -31.42
CA ASN A 277 -3.52 -23.69 -32.68
C ASN A 277 -2.79 -24.17 -33.95
N GLU A 278 -1.71 -24.95 -33.79
CA GLU A 278 -1.00 -25.66 -34.87
C GLU A 278 -1.53 -27.10 -35.06
#